data_AF-A0A354Q768-F1
#
_entry.id   AF-A0A354Q768-F1
#
_cell.length_a   1.000
_cell.length_b   1.000
_cell.length_c   1.000
_cell.angle_alpha   90.00
_cell.angle_beta   90.00
_cell.angle_gamma   90.00
#
_symmetry.space_group_name_H-M   'P 1'
#
loop_
_entity.id
_entity.type
_entity.pdbx_description
1 polymer ?
#
loop_
_entity_poly.entity_id
_entity_poly.type
_entity_poly.pdbx_seq_one_letter_code
_entity_poly.pdbx_strand_id
1 'polypeptide(L)'
;MNKNIIVSNVSDESFALGVGYAHSQEIDISDLIALKSFINNEFCPRFLQDHVTEETLGHGLKGKSVYIVSTHSAYYSRNELAMRNYLIASAAKENGAEFVALVEPDLFYSAQDRGPRTLDHPQVSDFASREKFVGQPCSAEMYAQLLKTSGVDSVMTVHNHKPDVMRNIYQKVYPTGNSHKIPVFLNLDISPLIANY
;
A
#
# COMPACT_ATOMS: atom_id res chain seq x y z
N MET A 1 14.58 -2.34 -19.09
CA MET A 1 13.63 -1.82 -18.09
C MET A 1 13.91 -2.47 -16.75
N ASN A 2 13.91 -1.67 -15.69
CA ASN A 2 14.15 -2.11 -14.33
C ASN A 2 13.03 -3.08 -13.87
N LYS A 3 13.38 -4.13 -13.12
CA LYS A 3 12.39 -5.12 -12.62
C LYS A 3 11.47 -4.52 -11.55
N ASN A 4 11.97 -3.53 -10.82
CA ASN A 4 11.21 -2.80 -9.82
C ASN A 4 10.78 -1.46 -10.41
N ILE A 5 9.51 -1.12 -10.24
CA ILE A 5 8.93 0.16 -10.65
C ILE A 5 8.38 0.85 -9.41
N ILE A 6 8.80 2.08 -9.18
CA ILE A 6 8.27 2.98 -8.17
C ILE A 6 7.21 3.86 -8.81
N VAL A 7 6.01 3.88 -8.24
CA VAL A 7 4.92 4.77 -8.61
C VAL A 7 4.34 5.43 -7.35
N SER A 8 3.50 6.45 -7.52
CA SER A 8 2.78 7.09 -6.43
C SER A 8 1.28 7.18 -6.71
N ASN A 9 0.49 7.33 -5.64
CA ASN A 9 -0.93 7.65 -5.73
C ASN A 9 -1.21 9.15 -5.95
N VAL A 10 -0.15 9.97 -6.00
CA VAL A 10 -0.16 11.40 -6.34
C VAL A 10 1.00 11.69 -7.32
N SER A 11 0.73 12.41 -8.42
CA SER A 11 1.65 12.50 -9.57
C SER A 11 3.02 13.12 -9.25
N ASP A 12 3.07 14.12 -8.38
CA ASP A 12 4.30 14.88 -8.08
C ASP A 12 4.64 14.82 -6.58
N GLU A 13 4.47 13.65 -5.97
CA GLU A 13 4.75 13.47 -4.55
C GLU A 13 6.27 13.43 -4.32
N SER A 14 6.79 14.44 -3.61
CA SER A 14 8.23 14.66 -3.44
C SER A 14 8.97 13.47 -2.83
N PHE A 15 8.35 12.75 -1.89
CA PHE A 15 8.97 11.60 -1.26
C PHE A 15 9.06 10.42 -2.25
N ALA A 16 8.02 10.16 -3.04
CA ALA A 16 8.01 9.14 -4.08
C ALA A 16 9.06 9.42 -5.17
N LEU A 17 9.19 10.67 -5.60
CA LEU A 17 10.25 11.09 -6.52
C LEU A 17 11.64 10.85 -5.90
N GLY A 18 11.83 11.16 -4.62
CA GLY A 18 13.06 10.86 -3.88
C GLY A 18 13.37 9.36 -3.80
N VAL A 19 12.35 8.52 -3.54
CA VAL A 19 12.49 7.05 -3.54
C VAL A 19 12.84 6.54 -4.93
N GLY A 20 12.19 7.04 -5.98
CA GLY A 20 12.51 6.72 -7.38
C GLY A 20 13.95 7.07 -7.74
N TYR A 21 14.39 8.27 -7.38
CA TYR A 21 15.78 8.72 -7.58
C TYR A 21 16.78 7.85 -6.82
N ALA A 22 16.54 7.55 -5.54
CA ALA A 22 17.41 6.71 -4.73
C ALA A 22 17.47 5.25 -5.23
N HIS A 23 16.40 4.77 -5.89
CA HIS A 23 16.35 3.48 -6.55
C HIS A 23 16.96 3.50 -7.97
N SER A 24 17.51 4.63 -8.43
CA SER A 24 18.02 4.80 -9.79
C SER A 24 16.97 4.46 -10.86
N GLN A 25 15.72 4.84 -10.61
CA GLN A 25 14.67 4.71 -11.61
C GLN A 25 14.94 5.68 -12.78
N GLU A 26 15.04 5.14 -13.99
CA GLU A 26 15.38 5.92 -15.19
C GLU A 26 14.19 6.68 -15.80
N ILE A 27 12.97 6.21 -15.53
CA ILE A 27 11.72 6.75 -16.10
C ILE A 27 10.95 7.47 -14.99
N ASP A 28 10.47 8.68 -15.27
CA ASP A 28 9.68 9.44 -14.29
C ASP A 28 8.38 8.71 -13.91
N ILE A 29 7.89 8.95 -12.69
CA ILE A 29 6.62 8.39 -12.23
C ILE A 29 5.47 8.80 -13.17
N SER A 30 5.45 10.04 -13.66
CA SER A 30 4.41 10.53 -14.58
C SER A 30 4.42 9.82 -15.93
N ASP A 31 5.58 9.28 -16.33
CA ASP A 31 5.76 8.52 -17.57
C ASP A 31 5.53 7.01 -17.38
N LEU A 32 5.36 6.56 -16.14
CA LEU A 32 5.02 5.17 -15.80
C LEU A 32 3.53 4.97 -15.58
N ILE A 33 2.86 5.95 -14.97
CA ILE A 33 1.45 5.86 -14.61
C ILE A 33 0.72 7.22 -14.76
N ALA A 34 -0.39 7.21 -15.48
CA ALA A 34 -1.31 8.33 -15.52
C ALA A 34 -2.36 8.20 -14.40
N LEU A 35 -2.44 9.21 -13.54
CA LEU A 35 -3.39 9.30 -12.44
C LEU A 35 -4.55 10.22 -12.84
N LYS A 36 -5.65 9.64 -13.33
CA LYS A 36 -6.79 10.42 -13.83
C LYS A 36 -7.93 10.42 -12.83
N SER A 37 -8.62 11.55 -12.72
CA SER A 37 -9.90 11.67 -12.04
C SER A 37 -10.95 12.14 -13.04
N PHE A 38 -12.08 11.44 -13.09
CA PHE A 38 -13.23 11.86 -13.89
C PHE A 38 -13.96 13.03 -13.22
N ILE A 39 -14.84 13.70 -13.97
CA ILE A 39 -15.60 14.86 -13.48
C ILE A 39 -16.49 14.54 -12.26
N ASN A 40 -16.87 13.27 -12.08
CA ASN A 40 -17.63 12.78 -10.93
C ASN A 40 -16.75 12.32 -9.76
N ASN A 41 -15.44 12.58 -9.81
CA ASN A 41 -14.43 12.21 -8.82
C ASN A 41 -14.05 10.73 -8.76
N GLU A 42 -14.47 9.91 -9.73
CA GLU A 42 -13.95 8.55 -9.85
C GLU A 42 -12.48 8.57 -10.29
N PHE A 43 -11.64 7.89 -9.52
CA PHE A 43 -10.22 7.75 -9.80
C PHE A 43 -9.96 6.58 -10.75
N CYS A 44 -9.14 6.81 -11.78
CA CYS A 44 -8.81 5.83 -12.81
C CYS A 44 -7.30 5.87 -13.11
N PRO A 45 -6.49 5.03 -12.43
CA PRO A 45 -5.07 4.92 -12.71
C PRO A 45 -4.85 4.11 -13.99
N ARG A 46 -3.84 4.49 -14.78
CA ARG A 46 -3.45 3.76 -15.98
C ARG A 46 -1.93 3.69 -16.10
N PHE A 47 -1.38 2.48 -16.03
CA PHE A 47 0.01 2.25 -16.40
C PHE A 47 0.21 2.55 -17.88
N LEU A 48 1.23 3.34 -18.19
CA LEU A 48 1.59 3.70 -19.55
C LEU A 48 2.40 2.56 -20.16
N GLN A 49 1.98 2.11 -21.34
CA GLN A 49 2.57 1.00 -22.06
C GLN A 49 2.74 1.41 -23.51
N ASP A 50 3.95 1.22 -24.03
CA ASP A 50 4.24 1.43 -25.44
C ASP A 50 3.87 0.18 -26.25
N HIS A 51 3.33 0.40 -27.45
CA HIS A 51 3.16 -0.64 -28.47
C HIS A 51 2.38 -1.90 -28.01
N VAL A 52 1.17 -1.73 -27.47
CA VAL A 52 0.28 -2.85 -27.11
C VAL A 52 -0.17 -3.61 -28.37
N THR A 53 -0.03 -4.93 -28.34
CA THR A 53 -0.49 -5.90 -29.35
C THR A 53 -1.53 -6.87 -28.74
N GLU A 54 -2.16 -7.72 -29.56
CA GLU A 54 -3.08 -8.75 -29.06
C GLU A 54 -2.39 -9.71 -28.08
N GLU A 55 -1.10 -10.03 -28.29
CA GLU A 55 -0.32 -10.94 -27.45
C GLU A 55 0.14 -10.32 -26.13
N THR A 56 0.18 -8.98 -26.05
CA THR A 56 0.72 -8.24 -24.91
C THR A 56 -0.35 -7.48 -24.12
N LEU A 57 -1.61 -7.53 -24.57
CA LEU A 57 -2.75 -6.91 -23.90
C LEU A 57 -2.87 -7.39 -22.44
N GLY A 58 -2.86 -6.44 -21.50
CA GLY A 58 -2.94 -6.75 -20.06
C GLY A 58 -1.68 -7.39 -19.47
N HIS A 59 -0.55 -7.33 -20.17
CA HIS A 59 0.70 -7.98 -19.73
C HIS A 59 1.93 -7.05 -19.71
N GLY A 60 1.75 -5.74 -19.84
CA GLY A 60 2.88 -4.79 -19.87
C GLY A 60 3.69 -4.68 -18.56
N LEU A 61 3.20 -5.25 -17.45
CA LEU A 61 3.93 -5.35 -16.18
C LEU A 61 4.39 -6.78 -15.86
N LYS A 62 4.29 -7.72 -16.80
CA LYS A 62 4.79 -9.09 -16.63
C LYS A 62 6.27 -9.10 -16.23
N GLY A 63 6.62 -9.86 -15.19
CA GLY A 63 7.98 -9.93 -14.68
C GLY A 63 8.40 -8.76 -13.79
N LYS A 64 7.49 -7.83 -13.48
CA LYS A 64 7.80 -6.62 -12.72
C LYS A 64 7.21 -6.63 -11.32
N SER A 65 7.91 -5.96 -10.41
CA SER A 65 7.47 -5.61 -9.06
C SER A 65 7.12 -4.14 -8.99
N VAL A 66 5.90 -3.81 -8.56
CA VAL A 66 5.41 -2.45 -8.44
C VAL A 66 5.43 -2.03 -6.97
N TYR A 67 6.02 -0.89 -6.67
CA TYR A 67 6.05 -0.28 -5.35
C TYR A 67 5.23 1.01 -5.39
N ILE A 68 4.10 1.02 -4.70
CA ILE A 68 3.19 2.16 -4.62
C ILE A 68 3.59 2.99 -3.40
N VAL A 69 4.11 4.18 -3.62
CA VAL A 69 4.44 5.13 -2.55
C VAL A 69 3.22 5.98 -2.24
N SER A 70 2.73 5.85 -1.00
CA SER A 70 1.56 6.54 -0.47
C SER A 70 1.97 7.34 0.76
N THR A 71 1.96 8.67 0.65
CA THR A 71 2.25 9.57 1.77
C THR A 71 1.05 10.46 2.08
N HIS A 72 1.17 11.27 3.13
CA HIS A 72 0.15 12.27 3.43
C HIS A 72 0.06 13.31 2.29
N SER A 73 -1.16 13.74 1.98
CA SER A 73 -1.43 14.78 1.01
C SER A 73 -2.19 15.94 1.65
N ALA A 74 -1.84 17.17 1.25
CA ALA A 74 -2.62 18.36 1.61
C ALA A 74 -3.96 18.44 0.85
N TYR A 75 -4.11 17.71 -0.25
CA TYR A 75 -5.25 17.81 -1.16
C TYR A 75 -6.22 16.63 -1.03
N TYR A 76 -5.70 15.47 -0.61
CA TYR A 76 -6.47 14.23 -0.56
C TYR A 76 -6.56 13.70 0.87
N SER A 77 -7.76 13.24 1.25
CA SER A 77 -7.96 12.57 2.52
C SER A 77 -7.30 11.19 2.55
N ARG A 78 -7.01 10.64 3.74
CA ARG A 78 -6.54 9.25 3.88
C ARG A 78 -7.49 8.24 3.24
N ASN A 79 -8.80 8.50 3.29
CA ASN A 79 -9.80 7.62 2.67
C ASN A 79 -9.65 7.60 1.14
N GLU A 80 -9.43 8.77 0.53
CA GLU A 80 -9.21 8.86 -0.91
C GLU A 80 -7.89 8.21 -1.31
N LEU A 81 -6.81 8.49 -0.59
CA LEU A 81 -5.49 7.89 -0.84
C LEU A 81 -5.55 6.36 -0.70
N ALA A 82 -6.25 5.83 0.31
CA ALA A 82 -6.50 4.40 0.46
C ALA A 82 -7.21 3.82 -0.78
N MET A 83 -8.25 4.50 -1.28
CA MET A 83 -8.95 4.05 -2.49
C MET A 83 -8.07 4.09 -3.74
N ARG A 84 -7.23 5.12 -3.87
CA ARG A 84 -6.24 5.21 -4.96
C ARG A 84 -5.24 4.05 -4.89
N ASN A 85 -4.75 3.69 -3.70
CA ASN A 85 -3.84 2.57 -3.50
C ASN A 85 -4.46 1.26 -3.98
N TYR A 86 -5.72 1.00 -3.62
CA TYR A 86 -6.45 -0.19 -4.07
C TYR A 86 -6.56 -0.25 -5.60
N LEU A 87 -6.94 0.85 -6.23
CA LEU A 87 -7.13 0.90 -7.68
C LEU A 87 -5.80 0.78 -8.44
N ILE A 88 -4.72 1.36 -7.93
CA ILE A 88 -3.38 1.21 -8.52
C ILE A 88 -2.89 -0.23 -8.38
N ALA A 89 -3.07 -0.85 -7.20
CA ALA A 89 -2.67 -2.23 -6.99
C ALA A 89 -3.46 -3.20 -7.89
N SER A 90 -4.77 -3.00 -8.02
CA SER A 90 -5.62 -3.79 -8.91
C SER A 90 -5.17 -3.64 -10.36
N ALA A 91 -4.96 -2.40 -10.82
CA ALA A 91 -4.46 -2.13 -12.16
C ALA A 91 -3.08 -2.76 -12.40
N ALA A 92 -2.19 -2.76 -11.40
CA ALA A 92 -0.89 -3.40 -11.52
C ALA A 92 -1.01 -4.91 -11.73
N LYS A 93 -1.84 -5.58 -10.92
CA LYS A 93 -2.09 -7.03 -11.05
C LYS A 93 -2.80 -7.39 -12.35
N GLU A 94 -3.81 -6.64 -12.75
CA GLU A 94 -4.51 -6.83 -14.04
C GLU A 94 -3.58 -6.65 -15.25
N ASN A 95 -2.51 -5.86 -15.10
CA ASN A 95 -1.48 -5.69 -16.12
C ASN A 95 -0.29 -6.66 -15.99
N GLY A 96 -0.41 -7.68 -15.12
CA GLY A 96 0.53 -8.79 -15.02
C GLY A 96 1.69 -8.59 -14.04
N ALA A 97 1.65 -7.59 -13.15
CA ALA A 97 2.70 -7.41 -12.14
C ALA A 97 2.82 -8.67 -11.25
N GLU A 98 4.04 -9.20 -11.13
CA GLU A 98 4.30 -10.40 -10.31
C GLU A 98 4.17 -10.09 -8.83
N PHE A 99 4.51 -8.87 -8.43
CA PHE A 99 4.50 -8.41 -7.05
C PHE A 99 4.08 -6.95 -6.94
N VAL A 100 3.31 -6.62 -5.91
CA VAL A 100 2.91 -5.26 -5.58
C VAL A 100 3.17 -5.01 -4.10
N ALA A 101 4.00 -4.02 -3.78
CA ALA A 101 4.18 -3.53 -2.42
C ALA A 101 3.56 -2.15 -2.24
N LEU A 102 2.91 -1.92 -1.11
CA LEU A 102 2.54 -0.60 -0.64
C LEU A 102 3.65 -0.08 0.28
N VAL A 103 4.22 1.08 -0.05
CA VAL A 103 5.14 1.83 0.80
C VAL A 103 4.36 3.00 1.38
N GLU A 104 3.97 2.88 2.64
CA GLU A 104 3.15 3.87 3.35
C GLU A 104 3.84 4.27 4.66
N PRO A 105 4.68 5.32 4.65
CA PRO A 105 5.51 5.70 5.80
C PRO A 105 4.72 5.92 7.08
N ASP A 106 3.51 6.49 6.98
CA ASP A 106 2.53 6.57 8.08
C ASP A 106 1.31 5.71 7.75
N LEU A 107 1.28 4.50 8.31
CA LEU A 107 0.26 3.50 7.97
C LEU A 107 -1.16 3.96 8.31
N PHE A 108 -2.04 3.94 7.31
CA PHE A 108 -3.43 4.36 7.48
C PHE A 108 -4.23 3.40 8.38
N TYR A 109 -5.17 3.98 9.12
CA TYR A 109 -6.04 3.31 10.09
C TYR A 109 -5.32 2.54 11.21
N SER A 110 -3.99 2.65 11.34
CA SER A 110 -3.21 1.86 12.31
C SER A 110 -3.61 2.07 13.77
N ALA A 111 -4.22 3.20 14.12
CA ALA A 111 -4.73 3.46 15.47
C ALA A 111 -6.13 2.85 15.76
N GLN A 112 -6.83 2.34 14.73
CA GLN A 112 -8.12 1.67 14.85
C GLN A 112 -7.92 0.15 14.75
N ASP A 113 -7.08 -0.37 15.66
CA ASP A 113 -6.49 -1.71 15.65
C ASP A 113 -7.30 -2.78 16.41
N ARG A 114 -8.53 -2.45 16.80
CA ARG A 114 -9.41 -3.35 17.56
C ARG A 114 -10.88 -2.98 17.40
N GLY A 115 -11.73 -3.99 17.52
CA GLY A 115 -13.17 -3.88 17.64
C GLY A 115 -13.69 -4.63 18.89
N PRO A 116 -15.02 -4.69 19.09
CA PRO A 116 -15.62 -5.28 20.29
C PRO A 116 -15.39 -6.80 20.40
N ARG A 117 -15.01 -7.45 19.30
CA ARG A 117 -14.72 -8.90 19.23
C ARG A 117 -13.22 -9.23 19.16
N THR A 118 -12.34 -8.24 19.21
CA THR A 118 -10.89 -8.48 19.26
C THR A 118 -10.53 -9.12 20.60
N LEU A 119 -9.83 -10.25 20.56
CA LEU A 119 -9.41 -11.01 21.75
C LEU A 119 -7.88 -11.09 21.88
N ASP A 120 -7.19 -11.01 20.75
CA ASP A 120 -5.75 -11.19 20.54
C ASP A 120 -4.99 -9.86 20.52
N HIS A 121 -5.32 -8.97 21.47
CA HIS A 121 -4.71 -7.64 21.55
C HIS A 121 -4.18 -7.37 22.97
N PRO A 122 -2.97 -6.80 23.14
CA PRO A 122 -2.32 -6.67 24.46
C PRO A 122 -3.06 -5.77 25.45
N GLN A 123 -3.96 -4.90 24.97
CA GLN A 123 -4.83 -4.07 25.81
C GLN A 123 -6.26 -4.60 25.98
N VAL A 124 -6.53 -5.85 25.57
CA VAL A 124 -7.79 -6.53 25.84
C VAL A 124 -7.58 -7.42 27.06
N SER A 125 -7.88 -6.86 28.25
CA SER A 125 -7.67 -7.52 29.54
C SER A 125 -8.98 -8.02 30.17
N ASP A 126 -10.09 -7.33 29.91
CA ASP A 126 -11.39 -7.61 30.53
C ASP A 126 -12.56 -7.14 29.63
N PHE A 127 -13.79 -7.29 30.12
CA PHE A 127 -15.00 -6.84 29.41
C PHE A 127 -14.98 -5.32 29.13
N ALA A 128 -14.63 -4.48 30.10
CA ALA A 128 -14.64 -3.03 29.96
C ALA A 128 -13.65 -2.54 28.89
N SER A 129 -12.50 -3.23 28.76
CA SER A 129 -11.51 -2.96 27.72
C SER A 129 -12.04 -3.13 26.29
N ARG A 130 -13.09 -3.97 26.13
CA ARG A 130 -13.76 -4.26 24.86
C ARG A 130 -15.05 -3.45 24.67
N GLU A 131 -15.77 -3.19 25.76
CA GLU A 131 -17.04 -2.45 25.75
C GLU A 131 -16.90 -1.07 25.10
N LYS A 132 -15.80 -0.36 25.37
CA LYS A 132 -15.52 0.96 24.77
C LYS A 132 -15.39 0.95 23.23
N PHE A 133 -15.27 -0.22 22.61
CA PHE A 133 -15.22 -0.39 21.16
C PHE A 133 -16.54 -0.91 20.57
N VAL A 134 -17.59 -1.09 21.37
CA VAL A 134 -18.91 -1.47 20.85
C VAL A 134 -19.38 -0.41 19.84
N GLY A 135 -19.72 -0.88 18.64
CA GLY A 135 -20.10 -0.03 17.50
C GLY A 135 -18.93 0.44 16.62
N GLN A 136 -17.68 0.18 16.99
CA GLN A 136 -16.49 0.56 16.21
C GLN A 136 -15.94 -0.61 15.39
N PRO A 137 -15.45 -0.37 14.16
CA PRO A 137 -14.71 -1.35 13.38
C PRO A 137 -13.25 -1.49 13.84
N CYS A 138 -12.66 -2.66 13.59
CA CYS A 138 -11.21 -2.80 13.49
C CYS A 138 -10.78 -2.36 12.09
N SER A 139 -10.70 -1.05 11.84
CA SER A 139 -10.38 -0.52 10.51
C SER A 139 -8.99 -0.92 10.03
N ALA A 140 -8.03 -1.17 10.93
CA ALA A 140 -6.72 -1.70 10.55
C ALA A 140 -6.81 -3.08 9.88
N GLU A 141 -7.63 -3.99 10.43
CA GLU A 141 -7.86 -5.32 9.83
C GLU A 141 -8.63 -5.21 8.51
N MET A 142 -9.64 -4.34 8.44
CA MET A 142 -10.38 -4.07 7.21
C MET A 142 -9.46 -3.49 6.11
N TYR A 143 -8.59 -2.55 6.46
CA TYR A 143 -7.61 -1.95 5.54
C TYR A 143 -6.66 -3.03 4.98
N ALA A 144 -6.09 -3.86 5.85
CA ALA A 144 -5.24 -4.98 5.43
C ALA A 144 -5.98 -5.96 4.49
N GLN A 145 -7.24 -6.29 4.77
CA GLN A 145 -8.06 -7.16 3.92
C GLN A 145 -8.29 -6.54 2.54
N LEU A 146 -8.64 -5.26 2.48
CA LEU A 146 -8.87 -4.55 1.22
C LEU A 146 -7.57 -4.46 0.41
N LEU A 147 -6.44 -4.13 1.03
CA LEU A 147 -5.13 -4.15 0.37
C LEU A 147 -4.82 -5.52 -0.26
N LYS A 148 -5.04 -6.60 0.50
CA LYS A 148 -4.86 -7.97 0.00
C LYS A 148 -5.76 -8.26 -1.19
N THR A 149 -7.05 -7.93 -1.08
CA THR A 149 -8.04 -8.15 -2.13
C THR A 149 -7.69 -7.35 -3.39
N SER A 150 -7.17 -6.13 -3.24
CA SER A 150 -6.69 -5.30 -4.35
C SER A 150 -5.36 -5.75 -4.95
N GLY A 151 -4.73 -6.78 -4.40
CA GLY A 151 -3.52 -7.36 -4.97
C GLY A 151 -2.20 -6.84 -4.38
N VAL A 152 -2.22 -6.15 -3.24
CA VAL A 152 -0.99 -5.81 -2.51
C VAL A 152 -0.45 -7.05 -1.79
N ASP A 153 0.81 -7.40 -2.05
CA ASP A 153 1.50 -8.59 -1.51
C ASP A 153 2.30 -8.31 -0.23
N SER A 154 2.72 -7.05 -0.03
CA SER A 154 3.49 -6.60 1.13
C SER A 154 3.23 -5.13 1.44
N VAL A 155 3.23 -4.78 2.72
CA VAL A 155 3.14 -3.39 3.19
C VAL A 155 4.42 -3.03 3.93
N MET A 156 5.01 -1.90 3.56
CA MET A 156 6.21 -1.33 4.17
C MET A 156 5.84 0.00 4.81
N THR A 157 6.19 0.16 6.09
CA THR A 157 5.89 1.38 6.85
C THR A 157 7.06 1.72 7.78
N VAL A 158 7.09 2.95 8.27
CA VAL A 158 8.09 3.43 9.24
C VAL A 158 7.42 3.83 10.55
N HIS A 159 6.16 4.29 10.46
CA HIS A 159 5.37 4.76 11.57
C HIS A 159 3.98 4.13 11.54
N ASN A 160 3.59 3.54 12.67
CA ASN A 160 2.25 3.03 12.92
C ASN A 160 2.00 3.01 14.43
N HIS A 161 0.73 2.88 14.82
CA HIS A 161 0.33 2.97 16.23
C HIS A 161 1.01 1.91 17.13
N LYS A 162 1.11 0.65 16.65
CA LYS A 162 1.64 -0.49 17.41
C LYS A 162 2.26 -1.56 16.48
N PRO A 163 3.59 -1.59 16.33
CA PRO A 163 4.23 -2.47 15.35
C PRO A 163 3.89 -3.95 15.48
N ASP A 164 3.87 -4.49 16.71
CA ASP A 164 3.57 -5.91 16.94
C ASP A 164 2.11 -6.25 16.64
N VAL A 165 1.17 -5.35 16.97
CA VAL A 165 -0.26 -5.54 16.67
C VAL A 165 -0.49 -5.48 15.17
N MET A 166 0.10 -4.49 14.48
CA MET A 166 0.02 -4.39 13.02
C MET A 166 0.61 -5.61 12.34
N ARG A 167 1.79 -6.06 12.77
CA ARG A 167 2.41 -7.30 12.26
C ARG A 167 1.46 -8.50 12.41
N ASN A 168 0.82 -8.66 13.55
CA ASN A 168 -0.11 -9.77 13.79
C ASN A 168 -1.36 -9.68 12.89
N ILE A 169 -1.95 -8.48 12.75
CA ILE A 169 -3.10 -8.25 11.86
C ILE A 169 -2.75 -8.63 10.42
N TYR A 170 -1.63 -8.14 9.89
CA TYR A 170 -1.23 -8.44 8.52
C TYR A 170 -0.85 -9.92 8.35
N GLN A 171 -0.19 -10.56 9.31
CA GLN A 171 0.09 -12.01 9.26
C GLN A 171 -1.20 -12.84 9.24
N LYS A 172 -2.22 -12.45 10.02
CA LYS A 172 -3.53 -13.10 10.02
C LYS A 172 -4.25 -12.95 8.68
N VAL A 173 -4.19 -11.75 8.07
CA VAL A 173 -4.80 -11.48 6.77
C VAL A 173 -4.06 -12.20 5.63
N TYR A 174 -2.74 -12.36 5.74
CA TYR A 174 -1.88 -13.01 4.75
C TYR A 174 -1.24 -14.31 5.29
N PRO A 175 -2.04 -15.35 5.60
CA PRO A 175 -1.54 -16.54 6.31
C PRO A 175 -0.52 -17.35 5.51
N THR A 176 -0.53 -17.23 4.18
CA THR A 176 0.37 -17.94 3.24
C THR A 176 1.56 -17.11 2.79
N GLY A 177 1.68 -15.85 3.24
CA GLY A 177 2.69 -14.93 2.73
C GLY A 177 2.43 -14.49 1.28
N ASN A 178 3.52 -14.18 0.55
CA ASN A 178 3.50 -13.83 -0.87
C ASN A 178 4.50 -14.68 -1.68
N SER A 179 4.36 -14.65 -3.01
CA SER A 179 5.19 -15.39 -3.97
C SER A 179 6.68 -15.06 -3.88
N HIS A 180 7.02 -13.84 -3.45
CA HIS A 180 8.40 -13.35 -3.36
C HIS A 180 9.08 -13.73 -2.04
N LYS A 181 8.39 -14.41 -1.10
CA LYS A 181 8.88 -14.76 0.24
C LYS A 181 9.38 -13.54 1.03
N ILE A 182 8.87 -12.35 0.71
CA ILE A 182 9.11 -11.13 1.46
C ILE A 182 8.10 -11.09 2.60
N PRO A 183 8.44 -10.58 3.80
CA PRO A 183 7.45 -10.39 4.85
C PRO A 183 6.27 -9.54 4.36
N VAL A 184 5.05 -9.97 4.69
CA VAL A 184 3.80 -9.28 4.28
C VAL A 184 3.64 -7.91 4.94
N PHE A 185 4.35 -7.70 6.05
CA PHE A 185 4.40 -6.45 6.79
C PHE A 185 5.84 -6.19 7.23
N LEU A 186 6.37 -5.05 6.82
CA LEU A 186 7.72 -4.58 7.14
C LEU A 186 7.60 -3.26 7.88
N ASN A 187 7.94 -3.27 9.17
CA ASN A 187 8.13 -2.06 9.96
C ASN A 187 9.61 -1.68 9.91
N LEU A 188 9.95 -0.74 9.03
CA LEU A 188 11.30 -0.25 8.83
C LEU A 188 11.73 0.60 10.03
N ASP A 189 13.00 0.46 10.40
CA ASP A 189 13.61 1.35 11.38
C ASP A 189 13.68 2.77 10.79
N ILE A 190 13.29 3.77 11.58
CA ILE A 190 13.38 5.18 11.19
C ILE A 190 14.82 5.70 11.29
N SER A 191 15.67 5.04 12.08
CA SER A 191 17.04 5.49 12.36
C SER A 191 17.92 5.61 11.10
N PRO A 192 17.89 4.66 10.15
CA PRO A 192 18.62 4.79 8.89
C PRO A 192 18.07 5.90 7.97
N LEU A 193 16.80 6.26 8.09
CA LEU A 193 16.19 7.35 7.31
C LEU A 193 16.66 8.70 7.84
N ILE A 194 16.74 8.89 9.15
CA ILE A 194 17.20 10.13 9.77
C ILE A 194 18.70 10.36 9.54
N ALA A 195 19.52 9.30 9.47
CA ALA A 195 20.97 9.42 9.29
C ALA A 195 21.41 9.90 7.89
N ASN A 196 20.50 9.90 6.91
CA ASN A 196 20.79 10.30 5.52
C ASN A 196 20.06 11.60 5.11
N TYR A 197 19.46 12.31 6.07
CA TYR A 197 18.88 13.65 5.90
C TYR A 197 19.66 14.69 6.72
#